data_AF-A0A7R9MU30-F1
#
_entry.id   AF-A0A7R9MU30-F1
#
_cell.length_a   1.000
_cell.length_b   1.000
_cell.length_c   1.000
_cell.angle_alpha   90.00
_cell.angle_beta   90.00
_cell.angle_gamma   90.00
#
_symmetry.space_group_name_H-M   'P 1'
#
loop_
_entity.id
_entity.type
_entity.pdbx_description
1 polymer ?
#
loop_
_entity_poly.entity_id
_entity_poly.type
_entity_poly.pdbx_seq_one_letter_code
_entity_poly.pdbx_strand_id
1 'polypeptide(L)'
;QIIYYPPDYGQYVEPINQKIYTVVDRSVLDTGNRTAWSYRTRMAINPETNMITKNTDFIINSRYLGYPAFIKAMAFLPIAAGFILFFTLIYQYGRFPPKTDVSAGGRLKKRHSSW
;
A
#
# COMPACT_ATOMS: atom_id res chain seq x y z
N GLN A 1 -2.32 -5.83 -0.49
CA GLN A 1 -1.08 -6.25 -1.18
C GLN A 1 -0.62 -5.12 -2.09
N ILE A 2 0.65 -4.72 -2.07
CA ILE A 2 1.19 -3.68 -2.96
C ILE A 2 1.05 -4.14 -4.43
N ILE A 3 0.76 -3.20 -5.33
CA ILE A 3 0.60 -3.46 -6.76
C ILE A 3 1.99 -3.59 -7.39
N TYR A 4 2.63 -4.74 -7.24
CA TYR A 4 3.83 -5.10 -7.97
C TYR A 4 3.86 -6.60 -8.29
N TYR A 5 4.73 -6.99 -9.21
CA TYR A 5 4.93 -8.36 -9.65
C TYR A 5 6.32 -8.86 -9.21
N PRO A 6 6.42 -9.83 -8.26
CA PRO A 6 7.70 -10.22 -7.66
C PRO A 6 8.80 -10.63 -8.66
N PRO A 7 8.51 -11.39 -9.74
CA PRO A 7 9.56 -11.79 -10.70
C PRO A 7 10.26 -10.65 -11.42
N ASP A 8 9.68 -9.45 -11.46
CA ASP A 8 10.33 -8.26 -12.03
C ASP A 8 11.46 -7.72 -11.14
N TYR A 9 11.53 -8.12 -9.87
CA TYR A 9 12.44 -7.58 -8.85
C TYR A 9 13.41 -8.63 -8.30
N GLY A 10 13.70 -9.69 -9.07
CA GLY A 10 14.57 -10.78 -8.60
C GLY A 10 13.95 -11.60 -7.46
N GLN A 11 12.62 -11.60 -7.36
CA GLN A 11 11.87 -12.32 -6.34
C GLN A 11 11.03 -13.44 -6.95
N TYR A 12 10.71 -14.43 -6.14
CA TYR A 12 9.84 -15.52 -6.54
C TYR A 12 8.90 -15.94 -5.42
N VAL A 13 7.87 -16.67 -5.81
CA VAL A 13 6.77 -17.03 -4.92
C VAL A 13 6.75 -18.54 -4.75
N GLU A 14 6.72 -18.97 -3.49
CA GLU A 14 6.52 -20.38 -3.15
C GLU A 14 5.04 -20.76 -3.36
N PRO A 15 4.72 -21.87 -4.07
CA PRO A 15 3.35 -22.19 -4.45
C PRO A 15 2.41 -22.45 -3.25
N ILE A 16 2.93 -23.08 -2.20
CA ILE A 16 2.12 -23.59 -1.08
C ILE A 16 1.79 -22.48 -0.09
N ASN A 17 2.82 -21.81 0.44
CA ASN A 17 2.64 -20.78 1.47
C ASN A 17 2.45 -19.38 0.89
N GLN A 18 2.61 -19.23 -0.44
CA GLN A 18 2.53 -17.96 -1.17
C GLN A 18 3.51 -16.91 -0.62
N LYS A 19 4.57 -17.35 0.06
CA LYS A 19 5.63 -16.49 0.59
C LYS A 19 6.53 -16.05 -0.54
N ILE A 20 7.00 -14.81 -0.42
CA ILE A 20 7.92 -14.21 -1.37
C ILE A 20 9.34 -14.43 -0.87
N TYR A 21 10.22 -14.86 -1.77
CA TYR A 21 11.65 -15.03 -1.53
C TYR A 21 12.41 -14.07 -2.45
N THR A 22 13.49 -13.48 -1.96
CA THR A 22 14.37 -12.59 -2.71
C THR A 22 15.70 -13.27 -2.95
N VAL A 23 16.13 -13.33 -4.20
CA VAL A 23 17.42 -13.89 -4.55
C VAL A 23 18.54 -12.99 -4.05
N VAL A 24 19.50 -13.58 -3.35
CA VAL A 24 20.66 -12.87 -2.78
C VAL A 24 21.84 -12.85 -3.75
N ASP A 25 21.92 -13.85 -4.60
CA ASP A 25 23.03 -14.04 -5.53
C ASP A 25 22.99 -13.00 -6.67
N ARG A 26 23.94 -12.07 -6.65
CA ARG A 26 24.05 -11.02 -7.66
C ARG A 26 24.37 -11.55 -9.05
N SER A 27 25.17 -12.61 -9.16
CA SER A 27 25.54 -13.17 -10.47
C SER A 27 24.31 -13.64 -11.25
N VAL A 28 23.33 -14.20 -10.52
CA VAL A 28 22.05 -14.63 -11.06
C VAL A 28 21.18 -13.43 -11.44
N LEU A 29 21.17 -12.37 -10.61
CA LEU A 29 20.41 -11.15 -10.87
C LEU A 29 20.96 -10.38 -12.08
N ASP A 30 22.28 -10.27 -12.20
CA ASP A 30 22.98 -9.56 -13.28
C ASP A 30 22.74 -10.22 -14.64
N THR A 31 22.46 -11.53 -14.66
CA THR A 31 22.08 -12.26 -15.88
C THR A 31 20.74 -11.77 -16.43
N GLY A 32 19.88 -11.14 -15.62
CA GLY A 32 18.57 -10.62 -16.04
C GLY A 32 17.56 -11.69 -16.45
N ASN A 33 17.88 -12.99 -16.28
CA ASN A 33 17.03 -14.09 -16.70
C ASN A 33 16.02 -14.46 -15.62
N ARG A 34 14.75 -14.12 -15.85
CA ARG A 34 13.64 -14.39 -14.93
C ARG A 34 13.46 -15.87 -14.56
N THR A 35 13.86 -16.77 -15.45
CA THR A 35 13.77 -18.21 -15.18
C THR A 35 14.79 -18.70 -14.16
N ALA A 36 15.90 -17.96 -13.98
CA ALA A 36 16.98 -18.32 -13.06
C ALA A 36 16.55 -18.21 -11.59
N TRP A 37 15.62 -17.31 -11.28
CA TRP A 37 15.04 -17.16 -9.94
C TRP A 37 13.65 -17.77 -9.80
N SER A 38 13.24 -18.72 -10.66
CA SER A 38 11.98 -19.43 -10.44
C SER A 38 12.04 -20.33 -9.19
N TYR A 39 10.90 -20.55 -8.53
CA TYR A 39 10.84 -21.46 -7.37
C TYR A 39 11.41 -22.86 -7.69
N ARG A 40 11.11 -23.38 -8.89
CA ARG A 40 11.61 -24.68 -9.35
C ARG A 40 13.14 -24.69 -9.47
N THR A 41 13.72 -23.61 -10.00
CA THR A 41 15.17 -23.47 -10.16
C THR A 41 15.85 -23.35 -8.79
N ARG A 42 15.28 -22.58 -7.86
CA ARG A 42 15.84 -22.36 -6.52
C ARG A 42 15.68 -23.55 -5.56
N MET A 43 14.88 -24.55 -5.95
CA MET A 43 14.80 -25.84 -5.25
C MET A 43 15.93 -26.81 -5.61
N ALA A 44 16.77 -26.47 -6.60
CA ALA A 44 17.97 -27.26 -6.87
C ALA A 44 18.98 -27.17 -5.70
N ILE A 45 19.78 -28.22 -5.55
CA ILE A 45 20.91 -28.25 -4.62
C ILE A 45 22.07 -27.53 -5.28
N ASN A 46 22.64 -26.55 -4.59
CA ASN A 46 23.86 -25.90 -5.04
C ASN A 46 25.05 -26.84 -4.83
N PRO A 47 25.84 -27.16 -5.88
CA PRO A 47 26.97 -28.08 -5.78
C PRO A 47 28.11 -27.56 -4.87
N GLU A 48 28.25 -26.24 -4.69
CA GLU A 48 29.31 -25.64 -3.89
C GLU A 48 29.02 -25.67 -2.39
N THR A 49 27.76 -25.42 -2.02
CA THR A 49 27.34 -25.33 -0.61
C THR A 49 26.63 -26.58 -0.12
N ASN A 50 26.31 -27.52 -1.02
CA ASN A 50 25.54 -28.74 -0.75
C ASN A 50 24.20 -28.48 -0.04
N MET A 51 23.62 -27.29 -0.24
CA MET A 51 22.37 -26.85 0.34
C MET A 51 21.39 -26.46 -0.76
N ILE A 52 20.10 -26.53 -0.47
CA ILE A 52 19.05 -26.03 -1.36
C ILE A 52 19.21 -24.51 -1.47
N THR A 53 19.28 -23.99 -2.69
CA THR A 53 19.55 -22.57 -2.94
C THR A 53 18.47 -21.66 -2.33
N LYS A 54 17.23 -22.14 -2.20
CA LYS A 54 16.14 -21.45 -1.47
C LYS A 54 16.54 -21.07 -0.03
N ASN A 55 17.34 -21.89 0.65
CA ASN A 55 17.67 -21.66 2.06
C ASN A 55 18.61 -20.47 2.27
N THR A 56 19.36 -20.07 1.23
CA THR A 56 20.22 -18.89 1.27
C THR A 56 19.49 -17.60 0.88
N ASP A 57 18.27 -17.72 0.36
CA ASP A 57 17.46 -16.57 -0.08
C ASP A 57 16.68 -15.93 1.06
N PHE A 58 16.46 -14.62 0.98
CA PHE A 58 15.71 -13.90 2.01
C PHE A 58 14.21 -14.13 1.88
N ILE A 59 13.58 -14.54 2.97
CA ILE A 59 12.12 -14.67 3.04
C ILE A 59 11.48 -13.34 3.46
N ILE A 60 10.44 -12.93 2.74
CA ILE A 60 9.63 -11.77 3.10
C ILE A 60 8.37 -12.28 3.81
N ASN A 61 7.97 -11.63 4.90
CA ASN A 61 6.76 -12.01 5.65
C ASN A 61 5.44 -11.63 4.93
N SER A 62 5.52 -11.15 3.70
CA SER A 62 4.37 -10.81 2.86
C SER A 62 3.99 -11.99 1.97
N ARG A 63 2.70 -12.12 1.66
CA ARG A 63 2.18 -13.14 0.75
C ARG A 63 1.82 -12.52 -0.60
N TYR A 64 2.12 -13.26 -1.67
CA TYR A 64 1.72 -12.92 -3.03
C TYR A 64 0.65 -13.88 -3.54
N LEU A 65 -0.58 -13.40 -3.68
CA LEU A 65 -1.75 -14.23 -4.04
C LEU A 65 -2.06 -14.24 -5.54
N GLY A 66 -1.29 -13.52 -6.35
CA GLY A 66 -1.52 -13.47 -7.80
C GLY A 66 -2.81 -12.79 -8.24
N TYR A 67 -3.51 -12.06 -7.36
CA TYR A 67 -4.75 -11.38 -7.73
C TYR A 67 -4.55 -10.37 -8.87
N PRO A 68 -5.51 -10.26 -9.81
CA PRO A 68 -5.48 -9.26 -10.86
C PRO A 68 -5.47 -7.84 -10.28
N ALA A 69 -4.90 -6.90 -11.04
CA ALA A 69 -4.75 -5.51 -10.60
C ALA A 69 -6.08 -4.85 -10.21
N PHE A 70 -7.17 -5.17 -10.92
CA PHE A 70 -8.50 -4.66 -10.62
C PHE A 70 -9.00 -5.04 -9.22
N ILE A 71 -8.81 -6.30 -8.79
CA ILE A 71 -9.19 -6.74 -7.43
C ILE A 71 -8.36 -6.00 -6.39
N LYS A 72 -7.06 -5.77 -6.64
CA LYS A 72 -6.21 -4.97 -5.76
C LYS A 72 -6.69 -3.52 -5.64
N ALA A 73 -7.19 -2.94 -6.73
CA ALA A 73 -7.73 -1.57 -6.74
C ALA A 73 -9.02 -1.41 -5.91
N MET A 74 -9.76 -2.49 -5.64
CA MET A 74 -10.93 -2.43 -4.74
C MET A 74 -10.56 -2.02 -3.31
N ALA A 75 -9.29 -2.10 -2.92
CA ALA A 75 -8.80 -1.57 -1.64
C ALA A 75 -8.96 -0.04 -1.50
N PHE A 76 -9.19 0.69 -2.60
CA PHE A 76 -9.47 2.13 -2.57
C PHE A 76 -10.94 2.48 -2.26
N LEU A 77 -11.86 1.51 -2.32
CA LEU A 77 -13.28 1.73 -2.00
C LEU A 77 -13.52 2.33 -0.60
N PRO A 78 -12.92 1.84 0.50
CA PRO A 78 -13.11 2.45 1.81
C PRO A 78 -12.57 3.89 1.88
N ILE A 79 -11.51 4.20 1.11
CA ILE A 79 -10.97 5.57 1.03
C ILE A 79 -11.97 6.48 0.33
N ALA A 80 -12.51 6.05 -0.82
CA ALA A 80 -13.53 6.79 -1.55
C ALA A 80 -14.80 7.00 -0.70
N ALA A 81 -15.26 5.95 0.00
CA ALA A 81 -16.39 6.04 0.91
C ALA A 81 -16.15 7.02 2.06
N GLY A 82 -14.94 7.03 2.62
CA GLY A 82 -14.52 8.00 3.65
C GLY A 82 -14.58 9.45 3.14
N PHE A 83 -14.10 9.72 1.93
CA PHE A 83 -14.21 11.04 1.33
C PHE A 83 -15.66 11.45 1.07
N ILE A 84 -16.49 10.54 0.54
CA ILE A 84 -17.91 10.81 0.32
C ILE A 84 -18.58 11.19 1.64
N LEU A 85 -18.37 10.40 2.71
CA LEU A 85 -18.90 10.68 4.03
C LEU A 85 -18.38 12.03 4.59
N PHE A 86 -17.11 12.34 4.40
CA PHE A 86 -16.53 13.61 4.84
C PHE A 86 -17.20 14.80 4.15
N PHE A 87 -17.36 14.75 2.83
CA PHE A 87 -18.01 15.82 2.07
C PHE A 87 -19.50 15.94 2.39
N THR A 88 -20.21 14.83 2.64
CA THR A 88 -21.63 14.89 3.03
C THR A 88 -21.80 15.56 4.40
N LEU A 89 -20.91 15.29 5.36
CA LEU A 89 -20.92 15.96 6.66
C LEU A 89 -20.64 17.46 6.53
N ILE A 90 -19.65 17.86 5.72
CA ILE A 90 -19.40 19.29 5.43
C ILE A 90 -20.61 19.93 4.77
N TYR A 91 -21.24 19.26 3.81
CA TYR A 91 -22.40 19.80 3.12
C TYR A 91 -23.59 20.02 4.07
N GLN A 92 -23.87 19.07 4.95
CA GLN A 92 -25.01 19.15 5.87
C GLN A 92 -24.75 20.07 7.07
N TYR A 93 -23.55 20.01 7.66
CA TYR A 93 -23.25 20.66 8.95
C TYR A 93 -22.19 21.76 8.87
N GLY A 94 -21.43 21.83 7.77
CA GLY A 94 -20.37 22.82 7.61
C GLY A 94 -20.86 24.25 7.34
N ARG A 95 -22.12 24.40 6.90
CA ARG A 95 -22.78 25.71 6.83
C ARG A 95 -23.44 26.04 8.18
N PHE A 96 -22.68 26.69 9.06
CA PHE A 96 -23.31 27.44 10.13
C PHE A 96 -24.12 28.58 9.51
N PRO A 97 -25.41 28.76 9.86
CA PRO A 97 -26.16 29.92 9.41
C PRO A 97 -25.42 31.20 9.84
N PRO A 98 -25.43 32.26 9.02
CA PRO A 98 -24.93 33.56 9.46
C PRO A 98 -25.64 33.91 10.77
N LYS A 99 -24.86 34.31 11.79
CA LYS A 99 -25.40 34.61 13.12
C LYS A 99 -26.54 35.63 12.98
N THR A 100 -27.78 35.17 13.20
CA THR A 100 -28.99 36.00 13.15
C THR A 100 -29.25 36.73 14.46
N ASP A 101 -28.44 36.45 15.47
CA ASP A 101 -28.53 37.10 16.76
C ASP A 101 -27.95 38.52 16.69
N VAL A 102 -28.68 39.48 17.25
CA VAL A 102 -28.31 40.91 17.36
C VAL A 102 -27.05 41.11 18.22
N SER A 103 -26.62 40.07 18.93
CA SER A 103 -25.30 39.99 19.53
C SER A 103 -24.27 39.80 18.41
N ALA A 104 -23.57 40.87 18.04
CA ALA A 104 -22.57 40.88 16.97
C ALA A 104 -21.34 40.02 17.30
N GLY A 105 -21.50 38.69 17.39
CA GLY A 105 -20.45 37.72 17.67
C GLY A 105 -19.65 38.00 18.94
N GLY A 106 -20.23 38.67 19.95
CA GLY A 106 -19.53 39.11 21.16
C GLY A 106 -18.86 40.48 21.06
N ARG A 107 -18.94 41.20 19.93
CA ARG A 107 -18.54 42.61 19.85
C ARG A 107 -19.70 43.49 20.29
N LEU A 108 -19.53 44.12 21.45
CA LEU A 108 -20.41 45.20 21.90
C LEU A 108 -20.46 46.32 20.84
N LYS A 109 -21.68 46.78 20.52
CA LYS A 109 -21.90 47.89 19.59
C LYS A 109 -21.18 49.12 20.16
N LYS A 110 -20.22 49.68 19.41
CA LYS A 110 -19.48 50.89 19.84
C LYS A 110 -20.50 52.01 20.11
N ARG A 111 -20.62 52.40 21.38
CA ARG A 111 -21.43 53.56 21.79
C ARG A 111 -20.71 54.81 21.27
N HIS A 112 -21.37 55.59 20.43
CA HIS A 112 -20.89 56.92 20.09
C HIS A 112 -21.07 57.81 21.33
N SER A 113 -19.97 58.31 21.88
CA SER A 113 -20.02 59.34 22.90
C SER A 113 -20.36 60.67 22.23
N SER A 114 -21.53 61.21 22.52
CA SER A 114 -21.84 62.61 22.27
C SER A 114 -21.16 63.46 23.33
N TRP A 115 -20.03 64.04 22.96
CA TRP A 115 -19.47 65.22 23.60
C TRP A 115 -19.86 66.44 22.78
#